data_AF-A0A3A0EBL3-F1
#
_entry.id   AF-A0A3A0EBL3-F1
#
_cell.length_a   1.000
_cell.length_b   1.000
_cell.length_c   1.000
_cell.angle_alpha   90.00
_cell.angle_beta   90.00
_cell.angle_gamma   90.00
#
_symmetry.space_group_name_H-M   'P 1'
#
loop_
_entity.id
_entity.type
_entity.pdbx_description
1 polymer ?
#
loop_
_entity_poly.entity_id
_entity_poly.type
_entity_poly.pdbx_seq_one_letter_code
_entity_poly.pdbx_strand_id
1 'polypeptide(L)'
;MSGNSRRPRLPLAARQRGQVLIIVGLSLAVLIGAVGLAIDSGRAYGVKARLNAAVDAAAIAAARALSEGADDNARRANAIAVGERFFRMNYPDGFLGSTPSAPTITAVHEASGYWRVNASATASMPTTFMRVLAGDTVVTPSAAGEAIRRDLDVMLVMDTSGSLSASDLATLKNAAVNDFINKFSAGAGGDRVGLVSFSSGAVIDSAINKNSTRGFSRTQVNNAINALPRGGATASAEGMRKAVSELDGVPADTRSSLRVILFFSDGAPNVVNGTFPRASGGPITGNLYSETSGPGNNANYPNSAWRMFREDRRNVSWGSSSDNSGYIVNNITQLPATGGSPTVPAAPAVPLASYAGHPFPRTLSGPPVTDTRCNVNKAARNMVENIANSARGQDIRIYTIGLGDALNDLEPSFSGGNCGYTTARERGSNILRRLANTADSDTRNPAQPQGLYCFARNASELGRCFSTIASEILRLTL
;
A
#
# COMPACT_ATOMS: atom_id res chain seq x y z
N MET A 1 -23.22 99.24 76.38
CA MET A 1 -22.31 98.12 76.73
C MET A 1 -23.03 96.81 76.48
N SER A 2 -22.35 95.89 75.77
CA SER A 2 -22.52 94.42 75.82
C SER A 2 -23.89 93.84 75.43
N GLY A 3 -24.05 92.80 74.62
CA GLY A 3 -23.11 91.83 74.09
C GLY A 3 -23.88 90.60 73.60
N ASN A 4 -23.80 90.36 72.29
CA ASN A 4 -23.64 89.07 71.61
C ASN A 4 -24.50 87.84 71.97
N SER A 5 -25.16 87.26 70.95
CA SER A 5 -24.98 85.83 70.61
C SER A 5 -25.53 85.51 69.22
N ARG A 6 -24.65 85.50 68.20
CA ARG A 6 -24.94 84.89 66.88
C ARG A 6 -24.79 83.37 66.99
N ARG A 7 -25.86 82.61 66.72
CA ARG A 7 -25.79 81.15 66.58
C ARG A 7 -25.33 80.77 65.17
N PRO A 8 -24.40 79.82 64.99
CA PRO A 8 -23.99 79.32 63.68
C PRO A 8 -25.07 78.37 63.13
N ARG A 9 -25.54 78.61 61.90
CA ARG A 9 -26.35 77.63 61.17
C ARG A 9 -25.40 76.64 60.51
N LEU A 10 -25.48 75.37 60.92
CA LEU A 10 -24.79 74.25 60.28
C LEU A 10 -25.19 74.15 58.80
N PRO A 11 -24.23 73.94 57.87
CA PRO A 11 -24.56 73.69 56.47
C PRO A 11 -25.30 72.35 56.36
N LEU A 12 -26.51 72.39 55.82
CA LEU A 12 -27.28 71.21 55.43
C LEU A 12 -26.49 70.44 54.37
N ALA A 13 -26.23 69.16 54.65
CA ALA A 13 -25.57 68.23 53.75
C ALA A 13 -26.18 68.29 52.34
N ALA A 14 -25.35 68.64 51.36
CA ALA A 14 -25.71 68.59 49.95
C ALA A 14 -26.05 67.14 49.57
N ARG A 15 -27.31 66.91 49.20
CA ARG A 15 -27.85 65.59 48.84
C ARG A 15 -27.20 65.08 47.54
N GLN A 16 -26.45 63.98 47.63
CA GLN A 16 -25.92 63.19 46.49
C GLN A 16 -27.01 62.38 45.76
N ARG A 17 -28.09 63.01 45.25
CA ARG A 17 -29.20 62.27 44.61
C ARG A 17 -29.12 62.14 43.07
N GLY A 18 -28.06 62.64 42.43
CA GLY A 18 -27.87 62.53 40.96
C GLY A 18 -26.74 61.60 40.51
N GLN A 19 -25.75 61.33 41.38
CA GLN A 19 -24.52 60.61 41.01
C GLN A 19 -24.78 59.11 40.71
N VAL A 20 -25.75 58.49 41.39
CA VAL A 20 -26.09 57.08 41.21
C VAL A 20 -26.61 56.79 39.80
N LEU A 21 -27.44 57.68 39.23
CA LEU A 21 -27.97 57.52 37.86
C LEU A 21 -26.85 57.57 36.81
N ILE A 22 -25.85 58.43 37.01
CA ILE A 22 -24.70 58.54 36.10
C ILE A 22 -23.83 57.27 36.16
N ILE A 23 -23.54 56.77 37.37
CA ILE A 23 -22.75 55.55 37.56
C ILE A 23 -23.49 54.33 36.98
N VAL A 24 -24.79 54.21 37.22
CA VAL A 24 -25.61 53.13 36.66
C VAL A 24 -25.66 53.20 35.13
N GLY A 25 -25.86 54.38 34.56
CA GLY A 25 -25.87 54.57 33.10
C GLY A 25 -24.54 54.20 32.44
N LEU A 26 -23.42 54.62 33.02
CA LEU A 26 -22.08 54.24 32.55
C LEU A 26 -21.82 52.74 32.70
N SER A 27 -22.22 52.14 33.82
CA SER A 27 -22.07 50.70 34.07
C SER A 27 -22.88 49.87 33.07
N LEU A 28 -24.11 50.29 32.75
CA LEU A 28 -24.96 49.64 31.77
C LEU A 28 -24.34 49.68 30.36
N ALA A 29 -23.78 50.83 29.96
CA ALA A 29 -23.08 50.98 28.69
C ALA A 29 -21.87 50.04 28.57
N VAL A 30 -21.07 49.94 29.64
CA VAL A 30 -19.93 49.00 29.70
C VAL A 30 -20.39 47.55 29.62
N LEU A 31 -21.45 47.17 30.34
CA LEU A 31 -21.99 45.81 30.29
C LEU A 31 -22.52 45.44 28.90
N ILE A 32 -23.25 46.34 28.25
CA ILE A 32 -23.74 46.14 26.87
C ILE A 32 -22.55 45.99 25.91
N GLY A 33 -21.51 46.80 26.08
CA GLY A 33 -20.30 46.68 25.28
C GLY A 33 -19.55 45.35 25.48
N ALA A 34 -19.46 44.87 26.72
CA ALA A 34 -18.86 43.58 27.04
C ALA A 34 -19.65 42.40 26.43
N VAL A 35 -20.98 42.43 26.51
CA VAL A 35 -21.86 41.43 25.86
C VAL A 35 -21.70 41.48 24.35
N GLY A 36 -21.66 42.67 23.77
CA GLY A 36 -21.46 42.87 22.34
C GLY A 36 -20.14 42.28 21.83
N LEU A 37 -19.04 42.55 22.54
CA LEU A 37 -17.73 41.98 22.25
C LEU A 37 -17.73 40.46 22.40
N ALA A 38 -18.42 39.91 23.39
CA ALA A 38 -18.55 38.47 23.57
C ALA A 38 -19.29 37.80 22.39
N ILE A 39 -20.37 38.42 21.88
CA ILE A 39 -21.11 37.91 20.72
C ILE A 39 -20.27 38.00 19.44
N ASP A 40 -19.65 39.14 19.17
CA ASP A 40 -18.79 39.32 17.98
C ASP A 40 -17.59 38.36 18.02
N SER A 41 -16.99 38.14 19.19
CA SER A 41 -15.93 37.14 19.38
C SER A 41 -16.45 35.72 19.13
N GLY A 42 -17.60 35.36 19.69
CA GLY A 42 -18.21 34.05 19.48
C GLY A 42 -18.49 33.76 18.00
N ARG A 43 -18.99 34.75 17.26
CA ARG A 43 -19.18 34.66 15.81
C ARG A 43 -17.85 34.52 15.07
N ALA A 44 -16.83 35.30 15.43
CA ALA A 44 -15.50 35.22 14.84
C ALA A 44 -14.88 33.83 15.02
N TYR A 45 -15.00 33.23 16.22
CA TYR A 45 -14.55 31.86 16.47
C TYR A 45 -15.35 30.83 15.67
N GLY A 46 -16.67 30.99 15.55
CA GLY A 46 -17.51 30.14 14.70
C GLY A 46 -17.09 30.19 13.23
N VAL A 47 -16.89 31.41 12.70
CA VAL A 47 -16.36 31.66 11.34
C VAL A 47 -15.00 30.99 11.16
N LYS A 48 -14.06 31.21 12.10
CA LYS A 48 -12.72 30.60 12.05
C LYS A 48 -12.79 29.07 12.05
N ALA A 49 -13.61 28.47 12.90
CA ALA A 49 -13.77 27.01 12.97
C ALA A 49 -14.34 26.44 11.67
N ARG A 50 -15.35 27.10 11.10
CA ARG A 50 -15.93 26.68 9.81
C ARG A 50 -14.95 26.86 8.65
N LEU A 51 -14.17 27.94 8.65
CA LEU A 51 -13.15 28.22 7.64
C LEU A 51 -12.03 27.17 7.68
N ASN A 52 -11.56 26.82 8.88
CA ASN A 52 -10.59 25.72 9.06
C ASN A 52 -11.12 24.40 8.49
N ALA A 53 -12.37 24.04 8.80
CA ALA A 53 -12.98 22.81 8.28
C ALA A 53 -13.12 22.83 6.74
N ALA A 54 -13.46 23.98 6.15
CA ALA A 54 -13.58 24.12 4.70
C ALA A 54 -12.23 24.05 3.98
N VAL A 55 -11.18 24.65 4.56
CA VAL A 55 -9.82 24.58 4.03
C VAL A 55 -9.24 23.17 4.11
N ASP A 56 -9.46 22.46 5.22
CA ASP A 56 -9.04 21.05 5.38
C ASP A 56 -9.73 20.14 4.34
N ALA A 57 -11.05 20.28 4.20
CA ALA A 57 -11.81 19.55 3.19
C ALA A 57 -11.32 19.86 1.76
N ALA A 58 -10.96 21.12 1.48
CA ALA A 58 -10.41 21.51 0.19
C ALA A 58 -9.04 20.88 -0.08
N ALA A 59 -8.13 20.89 0.90
CA ALA A 59 -6.80 20.29 0.79
C ALA A 59 -6.88 18.77 0.53
N ILE A 60 -7.70 18.05 1.31
CA ILE A 60 -7.87 16.59 1.15
C ILE A 60 -8.53 16.26 -0.19
N ALA A 61 -9.56 17.00 -0.60
CA ALA A 61 -10.23 16.76 -1.87
C ALA A 61 -9.32 17.05 -3.07
N ALA A 62 -8.54 18.13 -3.01
CA ALA A 62 -7.53 18.44 -4.00
C ALA A 62 -6.45 17.35 -4.06
N ALA A 63 -5.96 16.86 -2.91
CA ALA A 63 -4.99 15.76 -2.86
C ALA A 63 -5.53 14.47 -3.50
N ARG A 64 -6.81 14.14 -3.28
CA ARG A 64 -7.46 13.00 -3.94
C ARG A 64 -7.55 13.16 -5.45
N ALA A 65 -7.88 14.36 -5.94
CA ALA A 65 -8.01 14.64 -7.36
C ALA A 65 -6.68 14.52 -8.14
N LEU A 66 -5.52 14.52 -7.46
CA LEU A 66 -4.23 14.27 -8.08
C LEU A 66 -4.07 12.86 -8.68
N SER A 67 -4.96 11.91 -8.35
CA SER A 67 -4.97 10.62 -9.06
C SER A 67 -5.38 10.76 -10.53
N GLU A 68 -6.05 11.86 -10.91
CA GLU A 68 -6.61 12.08 -12.23
C GLU A 68 -5.79 13.08 -13.04
N GLY A 69 -5.34 12.66 -14.22
CA GLY A 69 -4.56 13.48 -15.15
C GLY A 69 -3.54 12.65 -15.93
N ALA A 70 -3.23 13.08 -17.14
CA ALA A 70 -2.24 12.39 -17.99
C ALA A 70 -0.78 12.73 -17.61
N ASP A 71 -0.59 13.91 -17.00
CA ASP A 71 0.69 14.46 -16.55
C ASP A 71 0.49 15.35 -15.31
N ASP A 72 1.59 15.87 -14.77
CA ASP A 72 1.58 16.71 -13.57
C ASP A 72 0.82 18.04 -13.75
N ASN A 73 0.79 18.60 -14.95
CA ASN A 73 0.06 19.85 -15.20
C ASN A 73 -1.45 19.60 -15.17
N ALA A 74 -1.92 18.53 -15.80
CA ALA A 74 -3.32 18.11 -15.75
C ALA A 74 -3.74 17.75 -14.32
N ARG A 75 -2.91 17.01 -13.57
CA ARG A 75 -3.17 16.67 -12.16
C ARG A 75 -3.28 17.91 -11.29
N ARG A 76 -2.35 18.87 -11.43
CA ARG A 76 -2.38 20.14 -10.71
C ARG A 76 -3.65 20.94 -11.02
N ALA A 77 -4.03 21.05 -12.28
CA ALA A 77 -5.25 21.74 -12.69
C ALA A 77 -6.50 21.09 -12.08
N ASN A 78 -6.58 19.76 -12.11
CA ASN A 78 -7.68 19.01 -11.50
C ASN A 78 -7.73 19.21 -9.98
N ALA A 79 -6.59 19.16 -9.29
CA ALA A 79 -6.51 19.37 -7.85
C ALA A 79 -7.02 20.76 -7.44
N ILE A 80 -6.60 21.81 -8.15
CA ILE A 80 -7.06 23.18 -7.89
C ILE A 80 -8.57 23.28 -8.10
N ALA A 81 -9.08 22.82 -9.25
CA ALA A 81 -10.51 22.90 -9.58
C ALA A 81 -11.40 22.13 -8.58
N VAL A 82 -10.98 20.93 -8.17
CA VAL A 82 -11.72 20.12 -7.19
C VAL A 82 -11.63 20.74 -5.80
N GLY A 83 -10.46 21.19 -5.38
CA GLY A 83 -10.29 21.84 -4.07
C GLY A 83 -11.14 23.10 -3.93
N GLU A 84 -11.20 23.95 -4.95
CA GLU A 84 -12.03 25.17 -4.95
C GLU A 84 -13.52 24.83 -4.81
N ARG A 85 -13.97 23.81 -5.54
CA ARG A 85 -15.34 23.30 -5.45
C ARG A 85 -15.66 22.80 -4.04
N PHE A 86 -14.76 22.01 -3.44
CA PHE A 86 -14.95 21.50 -2.09
C PHE A 86 -14.91 22.59 -1.02
N PHE A 87 -14.06 23.60 -1.18
CA PHE A 87 -14.06 24.76 -0.30
C PHE A 87 -15.43 25.46 -0.30
N ARG A 88 -15.97 25.79 -1.49
CA ARG A 88 -17.26 26.49 -1.61
C ARG A 88 -18.45 25.68 -1.08
N MET A 89 -18.44 24.36 -1.25
CA MET A 89 -19.46 23.49 -0.65
C MET A 89 -19.40 23.48 0.88
N ASN A 90 -18.20 23.61 1.45
CA ASN A 90 -18.02 23.61 2.89
C ASN A 90 -18.12 25.00 3.53
N TYR A 91 -17.94 26.08 2.76
CA TYR A 91 -18.11 27.45 3.23
C TYR A 91 -19.04 28.24 2.31
N PRO A 92 -20.36 28.16 2.51
CA PRO A 92 -21.30 28.99 1.77
C PRO A 92 -21.23 30.45 2.22
N ASP A 93 -21.51 31.36 1.29
CA ASP A 93 -21.60 32.79 1.57
C ASP A 93 -22.67 33.08 2.65
N GLY A 94 -22.38 34.05 3.50
CA GLY A 94 -23.29 34.48 4.56
C GLY A 94 -23.24 33.65 5.84
N PHE A 95 -22.32 32.68 5.97
CA PHE A 95 -22.14 31.94 7.21
C PHE A 95 -21.83 32.89 8.38
N LEU A 96 -22.73 32.97 9.37
CA LEU A 96 -22.69 33.94 10.48
C LEU A 96 -22.50 35.41 10.02
N GLY A 97 -22.99 35.74 8.82
CA GLY A 97 -22.85 37.07 8.22
C GLY A 97 -21.45 37.36 7.67
N SER A 98 -20.63 36.34 7.44
CA SER A 98 -19.31 36.48 6.82
C SER A 98 -19.30 36.10 5.34
N THR A 99 -18.33 36.64 4.61
CA THR A 99 -18.10 36.34 3.19
C THR A 99 -16.69 35.79 2.99
N PRO A 100 -16.52 34.58 2.45
CA PRO A 100 -15.21 34.01 2.18
C PRO A 100 -14.51 34.72 1.02
N SER A 101 -13.18 34.75 1.05
CA SER A 101 -12.36 35.05 -0.13
C SER A 101 -12.35 33.85 -1.08
N ALA A 102 -11.92 34.06 -2.33
CA ALA A 102 -11.49 32.95 -3.16
C ALA A 102 -10.37 32.17 -2.41
N PRO A 103 -10.45 30.83 -2.33
CA PRO A 103 -9.39 30.05 -1.73
C PRO A 103 -8.16 30.07 -2.64
N THR A 104 -6.98 30.06 -2.05
CA THR A 104 -5.72 29.81 -2.76
C THR A 104 -5.36 28.34 -2.59
N ILE A 105 -5.26 27.61 -3.69
CA ILE A 105 -4.90 26.18 -3.68
C ILE A 105 -3.66 26.00 -4.54
N THR A 106 -2.64 25.35 -3.99
CA THR A 106 -1.42 25.00 -4.70
C THR A 106 -1.14 23.52 -4.55
N ALA A 107 -0.69 22.88 -5.64
CA ALA A 107 -0.26 21.49 -5.63
C ALA A 107 1.13 21.40 -6.25
N VAL A 108 2.12 20.99 -5.45
CA VAL A 108 3.51 20.88 -5.85
C VAL A 108 3.92 19.42 -5.80
N HIS A 109 4.51 18.94 -6.89
CA HIS A 109 5.08 17.59 -6.94
C HIS A 109 6.55 17.69 -6.53
N GLU A 110 6.89 17.04 -5.43
CA GLU A 110 8.21 17.05 -4.86
C GLU A 110 9.05 15.93 -5.48
N ALA A 111 10.32 16.22 -5.82
CA ALA A 111 11.20 15.24 -6.45
C ALA A 111 11.38 13.94 -5.63
N SER A 112 11.20 14.03 -4.31
CA SER A 112 11.26 12.92 -3.35
C SER A 112 10.04 11.98 -3.35
N GLY A 113 9.09 12.15 -4.28
CA GLY A 113 8.03 11.17 -4.53
C GLY A 113 6.74 11.37 -3.73
N TYR A 114 6.26 12.62 -3.65
CA TYR A 114 4.94 12.95 -3.11
C TYR A 114 4.47 14.31 -3.61
N TRP A 115 3.16 14.52 -3.59
CA TRP A 115 2.52 15.80 -3.80
C TRP A 115 2.22 16.47 -2.48
N ARG A 116 2.54 17.76 -2.40
CA ARG A 116 2.15 18.65 -1.31
C ARG A 116 1.05 19.59 -1.81
N VAL A 117 -0.10 19.55 -1.14
CA VAL A 117 -1.25 20.40 -1.45
C VAL A 117 -1.47 21.36 -0.31
N ASN A 118 -1.40 22.65 -0.59
CA ASN A 118 -1.73 23.70 0.37
C ASN A 118 -3.04 24.38 -0.04
N ALA A 119 -3.94 24.56 0.92
CA ALA A 119 -5.14 25.35 0.77
C ALA A 119 -5.14 26.47 1.81
N SER A 120 -5.52 27.68 1.42
CA SER A 120 -5.71 28.79 2.34
C SER A 120 -6.86 29.69 1.91
N ALA A 121 -7.52 30.33 2.87
CA ALA A 121 -8.60 31.25 2.62
C ALA A 121 -8.74 32.24 3.78
N THR A 122 -9.47 33.33 3.52
CA THR A 122 -9.90 34.29 4.55
C THR A 122 -11.41 34.45 4.50
N ALA A 123 -12.01 34.93 5.59
CA ALA A 123 -13.42 35.32 5.60
C ALA A 123 -13.54 36.73 6.17
N SER A 124 -14.27 37.60 5.48
CA SER A 124 -14.61 38.94 5.97
C SER A 124 -15.87 38.85 6.81
N MET A 125 -15.79 39.21 8.10
CA MET A 125 -16.93 39.23 9.02
C MET A 125 -17.11 40.64 9.60
N PRO A 126 -18.11 41.40 9.13
CA PRO A 126 -18.49 42.65 9.78
C PRO A 126 -18.92 42.41 11.24
N THR A 127 -18.41 43.23 12.16
CA THR A 127 -18.85 43.19 13.56
C THR A 127 -20.25 43.81 13.68
N THR A 128 -21.03 43.37 14.68
CA THR A 128 -22.38 43.89 14.91
C THR A 128 -22.41 44.88 16.06
N PHE A 129 -21.80 44.54 17.20
CA PHE A 129 -21.86 45.38 18.39
C PHE A 129 -20.62 46.27 18.52
N MET A 130 -19.44 45.77 18.16
CA MET A 130 -18.25 46.62 18.06
C MET A 130 -18.44 47.77 17.08
N ARG A 131 -19.30 47.59 16.07
CA ARG A 131 -19.71 48.66 15.14
C ARG A 131 -20.25 49.90 15.84
N VAL A 132 -21.01 49.71 16.91
CA VAL A 132 -21.63 50.80 17.69
C VAL A 132 -20.60 51.54 18.55
N LEU A 133 -19.55 50.83 19.01
CA LEU A 133 -18.56 51.37 19.93
C LEU A 133 -17.32 51.96 19.24
N ALA A 134 -16.91 51.39 18.11
CA ALA A 134 -15.65 51.67 17.44
C ALA A 134 -15.79 51.99 15.93
N GLY A 135 -17.02 52.09 15.43
CA GLY A 135 -17.30 52.30 14.00
C GLY A 135 -17.19 51.02 13.17
N ASP A 136 -17.28 51.15 11.84
CA ASP A 136 -17.25 50.03 10.90
C ASP A 136 -15.96 49.20 11.06
N THR A 137 -16.07 48.08 11.77
CA THR A 137 -14.97 47.16 12.06
C THR A 137 -15.26 45.81 11.43
N VAL A 138 -14.27 45.25 10.74
CA VAL A 138 -14.35 43.95 10.08
C VAL A 138 -13.26 43.06 10.67
N VAL A 139 -13.65 41.86 11.10
CA VAL A 139 -12.71 40.81 11.50
C VAL A 139 -12.45 39.93 10.29
N THR A 140 -11.18 39.60 10.03
CA THR A 140 -10.77 38.78 8.88
C THR A 140 -10.10 37.48 9.31
N PRO A 141 -10.85 36.47 9.83
CA PRO A 141 -10.25 35.18 10.14
C PRO A 141 -9.61 34.57 8.90
N SER A 142 -8.38 34.08 9.03
CA SER A 142 -7.66 33.32 8.01
C SER A 142 -7.64 31.84 8.35
N ALA A 143 -7.46 30.94 7.39
CA ALA A 143 -7.19 29.53 7.64
C ALA A 143 -6.22 28.99 6.59
N ALA A 144 -5.43 27.98 6.98
CA ALA A 144 -4.53 27.25 6.11
C ALA A 144 -4.54 25.77 6.50
N GLY A 145 -4.40 24.90 5.51
CA GLY A 145 -4.33 23.46 5.67
C GLY A 145 -3.42 22.84 4.60
N GLU A 146 -2.74 21.77 4.97
CA GLU A 146 -1.84 21.01 4.10
C GLU A 146 -2.31 19.55 4.02
N ALA A 147 -2.31 18.98 2.82
CA ALA A 147 -2.50 17.56 2.59
C ALA A 147 -1.33 17.02 1.76
N ILE A 148 -0.87 15.82 2.07
CA ILE A 148 0.22 15.15 1.35
C ILE A 148 -0.35 13.93 0.65
N ARG A 149 -0.04 13.77 -0.64
CA ARG A 149 -0.29 12.51 -1.34
C ARG A 149 1.04 11.87 -1.74
N ARG A 150 1.38 10.72 -1.17
CA ARG A 150 2.58 9.95 -1.54
C ARG A 150 2.38 9.32 -2.92
N ASP A 151 3.45 9.23 -3.69
CA ASP A 151 3.45 8.39 -4.88
C ASP A 151 3.48 6.91 -4.48
N LEU A 152 3.22 6.02 -5.44
CA LEU A 152 3.27 4.58 -5.23
C LEU A 152 4.26 3.92 -6.19
N ASP A 153 5.06 2.98 -5.68
CA ASP A 153 5.77 2.00 -6.49
C ASP A 153 5.19 0.61 -6.19
N VAL A 154 4.49 0.00 -7.15
CA VAL A 154 3.81 -1.29 -6.97
C VAL A 154 4.25 -2.33 -7.99
N MET A 155 4.49 -3.55 -7.51
CA MET A 155 4.69 -4.74 -8.34
C MET A 155 3.53 -5.71 -8.16
N LEU A 156 2.89 -6.09 -9.27
CA LEU A 156 1.97 -7.23 -9.31
C LEU A 156 2.78 -8.49 -9.58
N VAL A 157 2.55 -9.52 -8.77
CA VAL A 157 3.21 -10.83 -8.86
C VAL A 157 2.11 -11.87 -9.03
N MET A 158 1.95 -12.35 -10.27
CA MET A 158 0.79 -13.11 -10.67
C MET A 158 1.15 -14.57 -10.91
N ASP A 159 0.57 -15.47 -10.11
CA ASP A 159 0.57 -16.90 -10.41
C ASP A 159 -0.21 -17.19 -11.70
N THR A 160 0.42 -17.90 -12.61
CA THR A 160 -0.15 -18.36 -13.88
C THR A 160 0.04 -19.86 -14.07
N SER A 161 0.29 -20.58 -12.98
CA SER A 161 0.58 -22.02 -12.97
C SER A 161 -0.61 -22.87 -13.42
N GLY A 162 -0.35 -24.16 -13.62
CA GLY A 162 -1.34 -25.10 -14.14
C GLY A 162 -2.47 -25.46 -13.17
N SER A 163 -2.38 -25.10 -11.89
CA SER A 163 -3.46 -25.30 -10.90
C SER A 163 -4.69 -24.47 -11.23
N LEU A 164 -4.50 -23.28 -11.82
CA LEU A 164 -5.59 -22.41 -12.24
C LEU A 164 -6.39 -23.05 -13.38
N SER A 165 -7.71 -22.94 -13.32
CA SER A 165 -8.56 -23.23 -14.48
C SER A 165 -8.46 -22.09 -15.51
N ALA A 166 -8.84 -22.37 -16.77
CA ALA A 166 -8.86 -21.34 -17.81
C ALA A 166 -9.86 -20.21 -17.49
N SER A 167 -10.99 -20.56 -16.87
CA SER A 167 -12.00 -19.60 -16.41
C SER A 167 -11.50 -18.74 -15.24
N ASP A 168 -10.77 -19.32 -14.29
CA ASP A 168 -10.23 -18.57 -13.16
C ASP A 168 -9.21 -17.54 -13.62
N LEU A 169 -8.32 -17.94 -14.54
CA LEU A 169 -7.33 -17.02 -15.11
C LEU A 169 -8.01 -15.87 -15.89
N ALA A 170 -9.10 -16.14 -16.63
CA ALA A 170 -9.83 -15.10 -17.34
C ALA A 170 -10.43 -14.07 -16.36
N THR A 171 -11.04 -14.54 -15.28
CA THR A 171 -11.61 -13.66 -14.25
C THR A 171 -10.53 -12.91 -13.48
N LEU A 172 -9.39 -13.56 -13.18
CA LEU A 172 -8.22 -12.94 -12.58
C LEU A 172 -7.71 -11.77 -13.41
N LYS A 173 -7.56 -11.95 -14.73
CA LYS A 173 -7.15 -10.89 -15.67
C LYS A 173 -8.13 -9.71 -15.64
N ASN A 174 -9.43 -10.00 -15.71
CA ASN A 174 -10.47 -8.99 -15.67
C ASN A 174 -10.44 -8.20 -14.35
N ALA A 175 -10.32 -8.88 -13.20
CA ALA A 175 -10.27 -8.24 -11.90
C ALA A 175 -8.99 -7.40 -11.71
N ALA A 176 -7.83 -7.93 -12.13
CA ALA A 176 -6.57 -7.19 -12.08
C ALA A 176 -6.64 -5.90 -12.90
N VAL A 177 -7.22 -5.92 -14.09
CA VAL A 177 -7.37 -4.71 -14.92
C VAL A 177 -8.41 -3.74 -14.32
N ASN A 178 -9.63 -4.21 -14.11
CA ASN A 178 -10.78 -3.34 -13.82
C ASN A 178 -10.83 -2.88 -12.36
N ASP A 179 -10.45 -3.75 -11.43
CA ASP A 179 -10.60 -3.51 -10.00
C ASP A 179 -9.30 -3.06 -9.32
N PHE A 180 -8.16 -3.19 -10.01
CA PHE A 180 -6.85 -2.80 -9.48
C PHE A 180 -6.13 -1.76 -10.35
N ILE A 181 -5.67 -2.11 -11.55
CA ILE A 181 -4.82 -1.25 -12.39
C ILE A 181 -5.49 0.09 -12.72
N ASN A 182 -6.80 0.09 -12.99
CA ASN A 182 -7.56 1.30 -13.29
C ASN A 182 -7.65 2.29 -12.10
N LYS A 183 -7.28 1.89 -10.88
CA LYS A 183 -7.32 2.73 -9.68
C LYS A 183 -6.05 3.59 -9.49
N PHE A 184 -4.98 3.30 -10.21
CA PHE A 184 -3.69 3.99 -10.07
C PHE A 184 -3.49 5.06 -11.15
N SER A 185 -2.75 6.12 -10.80
CA SER A 185 -2.47 7.24 -11.71
C SER A 185 -1.41 6.85 -12.74
N ALA A 186 -1.82 6.64 -13.98
CA ALA A 186 -0.93 6.32 -15.09
C ALA A 186 -0.34 7.60 -15.72
N GLY A 187 0.61 7.43 -16.64
CA GLY A 187 1.28 8.53 -17.34
C GLY A 187 2.44 9.13 -16.53
N ALA A 188 3.19 10.04 -17.16
CA ALA A 188 4.38 10.65 -16.55
C ALA A 188 4.04 11.33 -15.22
N GLY A 189 4.91 11.22 -14.23
CA GLY A 189 4.74 11.74 -12.87
C GLY A 189 3.75 10.95 -11.99
N GLY A 190 3.14 9.88 -12.53
CA GLY A 190 2.15 9.08 -11.83
C GLY A 190 2.76 7.98 -10.95
N ASP A 191 1.89 7.06 -10.52
CA ASP A 191 2.29 5.85 -9.80
C ASP A 191 3.14 4.97 -10.72
N ARG A 192 4.09 4.22 -10.17
CA ARG A 192 4.85 3.22 -10.92
C ARG A 192 4.22 1.86 -10.71
N VAL A 193 3.91 1.17 -11.80
CA VAL A 193 3.35 -0.18 -11.78
C VAL A 193 4.20 -1.08 -12.65
N GLY A 194 4.67 -2.20 -12.08
CA GLY A 194 5.26 -3.30 -12.83
C GLY A 194 4.49 -4.59 -12.65
N LEU A 195 4.73 -5.55 -13.55
CA LEU A 195 4.08 -6.85 -13.58
C LEU A 195 5.13 -7.94 -13.76
N VAL A 196 5.09 -8.92 -12.86
CA VAL A 196 5.81 -10.18 -12.95
C VAL A 196 4.78 -11.30 -12.94
N SER A 197 4.89 -12.23 -13.88
CA SER A 197 4.17 -13.51 -13.79
C SER A 197 5.13 -14.64 -13.50
N PHE A 198 4.61 -15.66 -12.81
CA PHE A 198 5.34 -16.88 -12.56
C PHE A 198 4.49 -18.12 -12.83
N SER A 199 5.19 -19.17 -13.23
CA SER A 199 4.72 -20.56 -13.24
C SER A 199 5.93 -21.45 -12.95
N SER A 200 6.40 -22.28 -13.88
CA SER A 200 7.64 -23.05 -13.71
C SER A 200 8.90 -22.18 -13.61
N GLY A 201 8.82 -20.93 -14.03
CA GLY A 201 9.81 -19.86 -13.90
C GLY A 201 9.11 -18.52 -13.91
N ALA A 202 9.84 -17.40 -13.93
CA ALA A 202 9.25 -16.08 -13.79
C ALA A 202 9.73 -15.09 -14.85
N VAL A 203 8.82 -14.23 -15.31
CA VAL A 203 9.07 -13.26 -16.38
C VAL A 203 8.60 -11.88 -15.91
N ILE A 204 9.40 -10.86 -16.20
CA ILE A 204 8.99 -9.46 -16.06
C ILE A 204 8.17 -9.15 -17.31
N ASP A 205 6.85 -9.15 -17.16
CA ASP A 205 5.88 -8.85 -18.21
C ASP A 205 5.83 -7.36 -18.55
N SER A 206 5.95 -6.53 -17.52
CA SER A 206 6.05 -5.08 -17.64
C SER A 206 7.02 -4.61 -16.57
N ALA A 207 8.17 -4.08 -16.99
CA ALA A 207 9.17 -3.55 -16.08
C ALA A 207 8.64 -2.31 -15.38
N ILE A 208 9.01 -2.13 -14.12
CA ILE A 208 8.72 -0.87 -13.42
C ILE A 208 9.56 0.24 -14.05
N ASN A 209 8.99 1.44 -14.20
CA ASN A 209 9.73 2.57 -14.74
C ASN A 209 10.82 3.02 -13.76
N LYS A 210 12.09 2.80 -14.07
CA LYS A 210 13.23 3.18 -13.21
C LYS A 210 13.71 4.62 -13.45
N ASN A 211 13.11 5.33 -14.40
CA ASN A 211 13.50 6.71 -14.75
C ASN A 211 12.84 7.72 -13.80
N SER A 212 13.44 8.91 -13.72
CA SER A 212 12.93 10.04 -12.92
C SER A 212 11.57 10.55 -13.38
N THR A 213 11.14 10.26 -14.62
CA THR A 213 9.83 10.66 -15.14
C THR A 213 8.66 9.96 -14.45
N ARG A 214 8.90 8.87 -13.70
CA ARG A 214 7.87 8.05 -13.02
C ARG A 214 6.73 7.62 -13.95
N GLY A 215 5.68 6.99 -13.39
CA GLY A 215 4.52 6.56 -14.15
C GLY A 215 4.60 5.18 -14.79
N PHE A 216 3.46 4.72 -15.28
CA PHE A 216 3.32 3.51 -16.10
C PHE A 216 2.37 3.74 -17.28
N SER A 217 2.48 2.90 -18.31
CA SER A 217 1.52 2.84 -19.41
C SER A 217 0.40 1.86 -19.09
N ARG A 218 -0.80 2.38 -18.85
CA ARG A 218 -1.97 1.55 -18.54
C ARG A 218 -2.28 0.56 -19.66
N THR A 219 -2.21 1.00 -20.90
CA THR A 219 -2.42 0.13 -22.07
C THR A 219 -1.38 -1.00 -22.11
N GLN A 220 -0.10 -0.70 -21.85
CA GLN A 220 0.95 -1.70 -21.88
C GLN A 220 0.77 -2.75 -20.77
N VAL A 221 0.47 -2.32 -19.55
CA VAL A 221 0.22 -3.23 -18.42
C VAL A 221 -1.04 -4.06 -18.66
N ASN A 222 -2.13 -3.46 -19.15
CA ASN A 222 -3.37 -4.19 -19.47
C ASN A 222 -3.13 -5.25 -20.56
N ASN A 223 -2.39 -4.91 -21.61
CA ASN A 223 -2.02 -5.87 -22.66
C ASN A 223 -1.16 -7.01 -22.09
N ALA A 224 -0.23 -6.69 -21.20
CA ALA A 224 0.62 -7.68 -20.55
C ALA A 224 -0.19 -8.64 -19.65
N ILE A 225 -1.17 -8.11 -18.88
CA ILE A 225 -2.10 -8.93 -18.08
C ILE A 225 -2.94 -9.83 -18.99
N ASN A 226 -3.51 -9.28 -20.06
CA ASN A 226 -4.34 -10.05 -20.98
C ASN A 226 -3.57 -11.15 -21.70
N ALA A 227 -2.27 -10.95 -21.94
CA ALA A 227 -1.37 -11.92 -22.56
C ALA A 227 -0.84 -13.01 -21.61
N LEU A 228 -1.16 -12.97 -20.31
CA LEU A 228 -0.65 -13.98 -19.37
C LEU A 228 -1.06 -15.39 -19.79
N PRO A 229 -0.11 -16.32 -19.98
CA PRO A 229 -0.42 -17.70 -20.33
C PRO A 229 -0.91 -18.46 -19.09
N ARG A 230 -1.22 -19.75 -19.28
CA ARG A 230 -1.55 -20.67 -18.18
C ARG A 230 -0.73 -21.94 -18.31
N GLY A 231 -0.23 -22.44 -17.20
CA GLY A 231 0.36 -23.77 -17.12
C GLY A 231 1.73 -23.78 -16.46
N GLY A 232 2.20 -24.99 -16.18
CA GLY A 232 3.49 -25.23 -15.55
C GLY A 232 3.35 -25.43 -14.05
N ALA A 233 4.48 -25.41 -13.37
CA ALA A 233 4.59 -25.53 -11.93
C ALA A 233 4.45 -24.15 -11.24
N THR A 234 4.83 -24.04 -9.96
CA THR A 234 4.54 -22.88 -9.10
C THR A 234 5.84 -22.36 -8.44
N ALA A 235 6.61 -21.56 -9.18
CA ALA A 235 7.88 -20.94 -8.79
C ALA A 235 7.69 -19.58 -8.12
N SER A 236 6.91 -19.57 -7.03
CA SER A 236 6.56 -18.38 -6.26
C SER A 236 7.78 -17.55 -5.84
N ALA A 237 8.87 -18.22 -5.43
CA ALA A 237 10.10 -17.54 -5.02
C ALA A 237 10.73 -16.73 -6.16
N GLU A 238 10.70 -17.23 -7.40
CA GLU A 238 11.25 -16.52 -8.56
C GLU A 238 10.44 -15.28 -8.93
N GLY A 239 9.10 -15.39 -8.90
CA GLY A 239 8.22 -14.24 -9.12
C GLY A 239 8.44 -13.16 -8.08
N MET A 240 8.47 -13.56 -6.80
CA MET A 240 8.70 -12.69 -5.66
C MET A 240 10.08 -12.01 -5.72
N ARG A 241 11.13 -12.76 -6.09
CA ARG A 241 12.51 -12.25 -6.23
C ARG A 241 12.63 -11.20 -7.33
N LYS A 242 12.03 -11.44 -8.50
CA LYS A 242 12.03 -10.47 -9.60
C LYS A 242 11.27 -9.19 -9.24
N ALA A 243 10.16 -9.30 -8.52
CA ALA A 243 9.41 -8.14 -8.06
C ALA A 243 10.21 -7.26 -7.09
N VAL A 244 10.90 -7.87 -6.12
CA VAL A 244 11.80 -7.14 -5.21
C VAL A 244 12.95 -6.51 -5.99
N SER A 245 13.56 -7.24 -6.92
CA SER A 245 14.64 -6.72 -7.77
C SER A 245 14.19 -5.54 -8.65
N GLU A 246 12.95 -5.53 -9.14
CA GLU A 246 12.41 -4.38 -9.87
C GLU A 246 12.24 -3.15 -8.97
N LEU A 247 11.69 -3.32 -7.76
CA LEU A 247 11.53 -2.23 -6.79
C LEU A 247 12.87 -1.68 -6.29
N ASP A 248 13.84 -2.54 -6.03
CA ASP A 248 15.19 -2.13 -5.59
C ASP A 248 16.00 -1.51 -6.73
N GLY A 249 15.66 -1.86 -7.99
CA GLY A 249 16.24 -1.24 -9.18
C GLY A 249 15.78 0.21 -9.43
N VAL A 250 14.78 0.70 -8.70
CA VAL A 250 14.39 2.11 -8.75
C VAL A 250 15.38 2.95 -7.93
N PRO A 251 16.01 3.99 -8.52
CA PRO A 251 16.99 4.82 -7.83
C PRO A 251 16.46 5.40 -6.51
N ALA A 252 17.29 5.40 -5.46
CA ALA A 252 16.87 5.72 -4.10
C ALA A 252 16.36 7.16 -3.91
N ASP A 253 16.82 8.08 -4.76
CA ASP A 253 16.40 9.49 -4.83
C ASP A 253 15.04 9.68 -5.51
N THR A 254 14.63 8.74 -6.36
CA THR A 254 13.36 8.82 -7.11
C THR A 254 12.34 7.77 -6.69
N ARG A 255 12.69 6.75 -5.89
CA ARG A 255 11.75 5.72 -5.43
C ARG A 255 10.75 6.30 -4.44
N SER A 256 9.52 5.79 -4.46
CA SER A 256 8.51 6.20 -3.49
C SER A 256 8.85 5.70 -2.08
N SER A 257 8.43 6.46 -1.07
CA SER A 257 8.36 6.01 0.32
C SER A 257 7.33 4.89 0.54
N LEU A 258 6.35 4.74 -0.36
CA LEU A 258 5.37 3.65 -0.34
C LEU A 258 5.69 2.65 -1.46
N ARG A 259 6.33 1.55 -1.08
CA ARG A 259 6.67 0.44 -1.98
C ARG A 259 5.81 -0.77 -1.64
N VAL A 260 5.15 -1.33 -2.65
CA VAL A 260 4.12 -2.34 -2.47
C VAL A 260 4.31 -3.52 -3.40
N ILE A 261 4.01 -4.71 -2.91
CA ILE A 261 3.91 -5.92 -3.74
C ILE A 261 2.53 -6.52 -3.55
N LEU A 262 1.81 -6.75 -4.64
CA LEU A 262 0.58 -7.54 -4.66
C LEU A 262 0.89 -8.93 -5.21
N PHE A 263 0.82 -9.94 -4.36
CA PHE A 263 1.12 -11.32 -4.71
C PHE A 263 -0.17 -12.16 -4.80
N PHE A 264 -0.45 -12.72 -5.97
CA PHE A 264 -1.59 -13.59 -6.21
C PHE A 264 -1.15 -15.04 -6.38
N SER A 265 -1.83 -16.00 -5.75
CA SER A 265 -1.67 -17.43 -6.01
C SER A 265 -2.90 -18.25 -5.57
N ASP A 266 -3.15 -19.37 -6.24
CA ASP A 266 -4.20 -20.36 -5.91
C ASP A 266 -3.63 -21.66 -5.31
N GLY A 267 -2.31 -21.74 -5.17
CA GLY A 267 -1.62 -22.99 -4.86
C GLY A 267 -0.39 -22.79 -3.98
N ALA A 268 0.32 -23.89 -3.76
CA ALA A 268 1.53 -23.90 -2.95
C ALA A 268 2.80 -23.90 -3.82
N PRO A 269 3.86 -23.19 -3.38
CA PRO A 269 5.17 -23.25 -4.05
C PRO A 269 5.71 -24.69 -4.12
N ASN A 270 6.19 -25.09 -5.30
CA ASN A 270 6.70 -26.45 -5.58
C ASN A 270 7.93 -26.46 -6.52
N VAL A 271 8.55 -25.30 -6.72
CA VAL A 271 9.76 -25.14 -7.55
C VAL A 271 10.84 -24.39 -6.79
N VAL A 272 12.08 -24.85 -6.91
CA VAL A 272 13.28 -24.23 -6.36
C VAL A 272 14.21 -23.82 -7.50
N ASN A 273 14.61 -22.56 -7.54
CA ASN A 273 15.68 -22.09 -8.43
C ASN A 273 17.04 -22.30 -7.78
N GLY A 274 18.03 -22.74 -8.54
CA GLY A 274 19.39 -22.89 -8.04
C GLY A 274 20.38 -23.47 -9.04
N THR A 275 21.64 -23.54 -8.60
CA THR A 275 22.69 -24.34 -9.25
C THR A 275 22.87 -25.64 -8.47
N PHE A 276 22.50 -26.76 -9.09
CA PHE A 276 22.48 -28.08 -8.48
C PHE A 276 23.73 -28.87 -8.89
N PRO A 277 24.54 -29.36 -7.93
CA PRO A 277 25.66 -30.24 -8.24
C PRO A 277 25.15 -31.58 -8.78
N ARG A 278 25.89 -32.13 -9.74
CA ARG A 278 25.57 -33.41 -10.39
C ARG A 278 26.67 -34.43 -10.16
N ALA A 279 26.31 -35.72 -10.13
CA ALA A 279 27.26 -36.83 -10.01
C ALA A 279 28.19 -36.92 -11.23
N SER A 280 27.75 -36.40 -12.38
CA SER A 280 28.50 -36.31 -13.63
C SER A 280 28.00 -35.13 -14.48
N GLY A 281 28.87 -34.56 -15.33
CA GLY A 281 28.50 -33.50 -16.27
C GLY A 281 28.47 -32.07 -15.70
N GLY A 282 29.10 -31.83 -14.55
CA GLY A 282 29.17 -30.51 -13.90
C GLY A 282 27.85 -30.04 -13.27
N PRO A 283 27.85 -28.96 -12.46
CA PRO A 283 26.62 -28.41 -11.91
C PRO A 283 25.67 -27.90 -12.99
N ILE A 284 24.37 -27.97 -12.71
CA ILE A 284 23.32 -27.49 -13.63
C ILE A 284 22.48 -26.40 -12.97
N THR A 285 22.19 -25.32 -13.69
CA THR A 285 21.36 -24.21 -13.20
C THR A 285 19.97 -24.27 -13.79
N GLY A 286 18.96 -24.07 -12.95
CA GLY A 286 17.57 -23.97 -13.40
C GLY A 286 16.57 -24.06 -12.27
N ASN A 287 15.33 -24.36 -12.64
CA ASN A 287 14.20 -24.47 -11.76
C ASN A 287 13.82 -25.93 -11.54
N LEU A 288 14.21 -26.48 -10.40
CA LEU A 288 13.92 -27.84 -9.97
C LEU A 288 12.48 -27.94 -9.45
N TYR A 289 11.68 -28.82 -10.05
CA TYR A 289 10.29 -29.05 -9.69
C TYR A 289 10.10 -30.32 -8.83
N SER A 290 9.30 -30.22 -7.78
CA SER A 290 8.75 -31.38 -7.06
C SER A 290 7.36 -31.69 -7.57
N GLU A 291 7.15 -32.90 -8.10
CA GLU A 291 5.83 -33.35 -8.55
C GLU A 291 4.76 -33.18 -7.46
N THR A 292 3.59 -32.66 -7.83
CA THR A 292 2.45 -32.38 -6.94
C THR A 292 1.53 -33.58 -6.72
N SER A 293 1.60 -34.63 -7.54
CA SER A 293 0.80 -35.87 -7.38
C SER A 293 1.65 -37.12 -7.61
N GLY A 294 1.57 -38.07 -6.68
CA GLY A 294 2.19 -39.39 -6.84
C GLY A 294 3.53 -39.56 -6.11
N PRO A 295 3.79 -40.76 -5.59
CA PRO A 295 4.96 -41.00 -4.78
C PRO A 295 6.23 -40.88 -5.66
N GLY A 296 7.26 -40.24 -5.15
CA GLY A 296 8.58 -40.07 -5.81
C GLY A 296 9.35 -41.39 -5.95
N ASN A 297 8.64 -42.50 -6.05
CA ASN A 297 9.10 -43.87 -6.11
C ASN A 297 8.50 -44.56 -7.35
N ASN A 298 8.53 -43.91 -8.51
CA ASN A 298 8.60 -44.70 -9.73
C ASN A 298 9.79 -45.63 -9.56
N ALA A 299 9.54 -46.94 -9.43
CA ALA A 299 10.56 -47.95 -9.20
C ALA A 299 11.65 -47.93 -10.29
N ASN A 300 11.35 -47.32 -11.44
CA ASN A 300 12.29 -47.13 -12.54
C ASN A 300 13.27 -45.95 -12.35
N TYR A 301 12.98 -44.97 -11.46
CA TYR A 301 13.81 -43.77 -11.26
C TYR A 301 13.87 -43.32 -9.79
N PRO A 302 14.40 -44.13 -8.87
CA PRO A 302 14.71 -43.68 -7.51
C PRO A 302 15.79 -42.59 -7.58
N ASN A 303 15.53 -41.42 -6.97
CA ASN A 303 16.42 -40.24 -6.92
C ASN A 303 16.41 -39.29 -8.12
N SER A 304 15.32 -39.25 -8.89
CA SER A 304 15.23 -38.40 -10.08
C SER A 304 14.48 -37.09 -9.83
N ALA A 305 15.16 -35.97 -10.10
CA ALA A 305 14.48 -34.70 -10.35
C ALA A 305 13.75 -34.80 -11.69
N TRP A 306 12.45 -35.12 -11.64
CA TRP A 306 11.63 -35.40 -12.82
C TRP A 306 11.71 -34.33 -13.90
N ARG A 307 11.72 -33.04 -13.51
CA ARG A 307 11.72 -31.92 -14.44
C ARG A 307 12.56 -30.76 -13.89
N MET A 308 13.42 -30.21 -14.74
CA MET A 308 14.06 -28.93 -14.52
C MET A 308 13.61 -27.96 -15.60
N PHE A 309 13.20 -26.76 -15.20
CA PHE A 309 12.70 -25.71 -16.08
C PHE A 309 13.71 -24.58 -16.19
N ARG A 310 13.54 -23.75 -17.22
CA ARG A 310 14.28 -22.48 -17.34
C ARG A 310 13.66 -21.43 -16.42
N GLU A 311 14.50 -20.67 -15.76
CA GLU A 311 14.11 -19.63 -14.79
C GLU A 311 13.57 -18.35 -15.45
N ASP A 312 13.99 -18.07 -16.69
CA ASP A 312 13.68 -16.85 -17.43
C ASP A 312 12.41 -16.96 -18.28
N ARG A 313 11.67 -18.08 -18.16
CA ARG A 313 10.46 -18.36 -18.95
C ARG A 313 9.37 -18.96 -18.07
N ARG A 314 8.11 -18.72 -18.44
CA ARG A 314 6.89 -19.29 -17.82
C ARG A 314 6.63 -20.76 -18.19
N ASN A 315 7.69 -21.50 -18.50
CA ASN A 315 7.63 -22.63 -19.43
C ASN A 315 6.70 -23.78 -18.97
N VAL A 316 5.87 -24.30 -19.89
CA VAL A 316 5.25 -25.65 -19.81
C VAL A 316 6.03 -26.69 -20.58
N SER A 317 6.87 -26.25 -21.53
CA SER A 317 7.76 -27.10 -22.31
C SER A 317 9.09 -27.27 -21.58
N TRP A 318 9.74 -28.39 -21.82
CA TRP A 318 11.00 -28.76 -21.19
C TRP A 318 12.09 -27.75 -21.57
N GLY A 319 12.91 -27.33 -20.59
CA GLY A 319 13.97 -26.38 -20.87
C GLY A 319 14.98 -26.95 -21.85
N SER A 320 15.23 -26.27 -22.97
CA SER A 320 16.50 -26.43 -23.69
C SER A 320 17.56 -25.63 -22.95
N SER A 321 18.38 -26.34 -22.16
CA SER A 321 19.82 -26.07 -22.17
C SER A 321 20.44 -26.80 -23.36
N SER A 322 21.69 -26.49 -23.66
CA SER A 322 22.50 -26.84 -24.83
C SER A 322 22.66 -28.33 -25.21
N ASP A 323 21.81 -29.23 -24.72
CA ASP A 323 21.93 -30.68 -24.80
C ASP A 323 20.70 -31.41 -25.38
N ASN A 324 19.67 -30.67 -25.84
CA ASN A 324 18.50 -31.19 -26.60
C ASN A 324 17.91 -32.52 -26.07
N SER A 325 17.94 -32.69 -24.76
CA SER A 325 17.54 -33.92 -24.09
C SER A 325 16.55 -33.51 -23.02
N GLY A 326 15.26 -33.52 -23.35
CA GLY A 326 14.14 -33.27 -22.43
C GLY A 326 13.99 -34.35 -21.36
N TYR A 327 15.09 -34.68 -20.68
CA TYR A 327 15.19 -35.78 -19.74
C TYR A 327 15.29 -35.26 -18.31
N ILE A 328 14.51 -35.93 -17.48
CA ILE A 328 14.76 -36.25 -16.07
C ILE A 328 16.23 -36.00 -15.68
N VAL A 329 16.47 -35.04 -14.77
CA VAL A 329 17.81 -34.80 -14.22
C VAL A 329 18.05 -35.84 -13.12
N ASN A 330 18.50 -37.02 -13.54
CA ASN A 330 18.64 -38.21 -12.69
C ASN A 330 19.87 -38.22 -11.77
N ASN A 331 20.70 -37.18 -11.79
CA ASN A 331 22.01 -37.21 -11.15
C ASN A 331 22.31 -36.00 -10.26
N ILE A 332 21.31 -35.27 -9.78
CA ILE A 332 21.51 -34.23 -8.75
C ILE A 332 21.97 -34.90 -7.45
N THR A 333 23.10 -34.47 -6.89
CA THR A 333 23.70 -35.10 -5.70
C THR A 333 23.27 -34.45 -4.38
N GLN A 334 22.85 -33.20 -4.40
CA GLN A 334 22.34 -32.47 -3.22
C GLN A 334 21.59 -31.20 -3.64
N LEU A 335 20.72 -30.71 -2.75
CA LEU A 335 20.19 -29.34 -2.88
C LEU A 335 21.24 -28.35 -2.34
N PRO A 336 21.45 -27.20 -3.00
CA PRO A 336 22.37 -26.18 -2.50
C PRO A 336 21.84 -25.53 -1.21
N ALA A 337 22.72 -24.87 -0.44
CA ALA A 337 22.29 -24.12 0.75
C ALA A 337 21.42 -22.90 0.41
N THR A 338 21.66 -22.31 -0.77
CA THR A 338 20.95 -21.15 -1.28
C THR A 338 20.49 -21.39 -2.72
N GLY A 339 19.32 -20.88 -3.04
CA GLY A 339 18.79 -20.78 -4.38
C GLY A 339 19.13 -19.42 -4.99
N GLY A 340 18.84 -19.28 -6.28
CA GLY A 340 19.29 -18.16 -7.08
C GLY A 340 20.15 -18.63 -8.24
N SER A 341 20.33 -17.74 -9.22
CA SER A 341 21.00 -18.08 -10.46
C SER A 341 21.89 -16.95 -10.95
N PRO A 342 23.06 -17.28 -11.55
CA PRO A 342 23.92 -16.30 -12.21
C PRO A 342 23.25 -15.53 -13.37
N THR A 343 22.20 -16.10 -13.98
CA THR A 343 21.57 -15.55 -15.19
C THR A 343 20.39 -14.63 -14.94
N VAL A 344 19.96 -14.42 -13.68
CA VAL A 344 19.06 -13.32 -13.30
C VAL A 344 19.88 -12.27 -12.56
N PRO A 345 20.34 -11.21 -13.25
CA PRO A 345 21.21 -10.20 -12.64
C PRO A 345 20.50 -9.52 -11.47
N ALA A 346 21.25 -9.26 -10.39
CA ALA A 346 20.92 -8.37 -9.27
C ALA A 346 20.05 -8.87 -8.10
N ALA A 347 19.60 -10.13 -8.04
CA ALA A 347 18.94 -10.62 -6.82
C ALA A 347 19.87 -11.49 -5.96
N PRO A 348 20.00 -11.22 -4.64
CA PRO A 348 20.85 -11.98 -3.75
C PRO A 348 20.41 -13.45 -3.65
N ALA A 349 21.37 -14.33 -3.37
CA ALA A 349 21.09 -15.74 -3.13
C ALA A 349 20.13 -15.88 -1.94
N VAL A 350 19.13 -16.76 -2.08
CA VAL A 350 18.06 -16.94 -1.09
C VAL A 350 18.26 -18.28 -0.38
N PRO A 351 18.40 -18.33 0.95
CA PRO A 351 18.52 -19.59 1.67
C PRO A 351 17.35 -20.54 1.38
N LEU A 352 17.63 -21.84 1.21
CA LEU A 352 16.60 -22.87 1.13
C LEU A 352 16.03 -23.23 2.51
N ALA A 353 16.77 -22.96 3.58
CA ALA A 353 16.30 -23.10 4.96
C ALA A 353 15.39 -21.91 5.33
N SER A 354 14.45 -22.12 6.25
CA SER A 354 13.61 -21.04 6.79
C SER A 354 14.47 -19.96 7.46
N TYR A 355 14.03 -18.71 7.41
CA TYR A 355 14.69 -17.60 8.10
C TYR A 355 14.77 -17.83 9.62
N ALA A 356 15.79 -17.22 10.25
CA ALA A 356 16.02 -17.34 11.68
C ALA A 356 14.82 -16.81 12.49
N GLY A 357 14.37 -17.58 13.48
CA GLY A 357 13.22 -17.23 14.32
C GLY A 357 11.85 -17.63 13.75
N HIS A 358 11.80 -18.35 12.62
CA HIS A 358 10.55 -18.92 12.12
C HIS A 358 10.01 -19.95 13.14
N PRO A 359 8.77 -19.79 13.68
CA PRO A 359 8.20 -20.67 14.72
C PRO A 359 8.04 -22.14 14.31
N PHE A 360 7.82 -22.40 13.03
CA PHE A 360 7.64 -23.75 12.45
C PHE A 360 8.65 -24.02 11.33
N PRO A 361 9.97 -24.08 11.62
CA PRO A 361 10.98 -24.13 10.59
C PRO A 361 10.87 -25.42 9.77
N ARG A 362 10.96 -25.30 8.44
CA ARG A 362 10.91 -26.44 7.53
C ARG A 362 12.34 -26.90 7.24
N THR A 363 12.81 -27.88 8.00
CA THR A 363 14.16 -28.44 7.85
C THR A 363 14.21 -29.46 6.71
N LEU A 364 15.22 -29.30 5.85
CA LEU A 364 15.56 -30.25 4.79
C LEU A 364 16.31 -31.45 5.40
N SER A 365 16.07 -32.67 4.91
CA SER A 365 16.65 -33.90 5.47
C SER A 365 17.58 -34.63 4.48
N GLY A 366 18.77 -35.03 4.96
CA GLY A 366 19.69 -36.02 4.37
C GLY A 366 20.43 -35.63 3.07
N PRO A 367 21.57 -36.29 2.74
CA PRO A 367 22.15 -36.31 1.38
C PRO A 367 21.64 -37.54 0.59
N PRO A 368 21.61 -37.55 -0.77
CA PRO A 368 20.77 -36.78 -1.69
C PRO A 368 19.27 -37.02 -1.47
N VAL A 369 18.38 -36.21 -2.09
CA VAL A 369 17.23 -36.57 -2.98
C VAL A 369 16.28 -37.76 -2.63
N THR A 370 16.46 -38.50 -1.52
CA THR A 370 15.61 -39.65 -1.11
C THR A 370 14.15 -39.25 -0.92
N ASP A 371 13.92 -37.97 -0.64
CA ASP A 371 12.61 -37.33 -0.64
C ASP A 371 12.71 -35.96 -1.34
N THR A 372 13.12 -35.98 -2.62
CA THR A 372 13.23 -34.77 -3.47
C THR A 372 11.95 -33.95 -3.38
N ARG A 373 10.81 -34.65 -3.34
CA ARG A 373 9.49 -34.07 -3.27
C ARG A 373 9.33 -33.20 -2.03
N CYS A 374 9.55 -33.74 -0.83
CA CYS A 374 9.37 -32.96 0.39
C CYS A 374 10.46 -31.91 0.57
N ASN A 375 11.72 -32.21 0.23
CA ASN A 375 12.80 -31.24 0.37
C ASN A 375 12.63 -30.04 -0.58
N VAL A 376 12.28 -30.26 -1.86
CA VAL A 376 12.03 -29.17 -2.82
C VAL A 376 10.78 -28.37 -2.44
N ASN A 377 9.68 -29.02 -2.04
CA ASN A 377 8.49 -28.29 -1.58
C ASN A 377 8.78 -27.45 -0.32
N LYS A 378 9.49 -28.00 0.68
CA LYS A 378 9.91 -27.25 1.88
C LYS A 378 10.78 -26.05 1.51
N ALA A 379 11.79 -26.27 0.65
CA ALA A 379 12.68 -25.24 0.18
C ALA A 379 11.95 -24.15 -0.62
N ALA A 380 11.04 -24.50 -1.52
CA ALA A 380 10.25 -23.55 -2.30
C ALA A 380 9.45 -22.60 -1.41
N ARG A 381 8.82 -23.14 -0.35
CA ARG A 381 8.06 -22.38 0.65
C ARG A 381 8.95 -21.48 1.51
N ASN A 382 10.07 -22.03 1.98
CA ASN A 382 11.07 -21.26 2.74
C ASN A 382 11.61 -20.09 1.92
N MET A 383 11.96 -20.32 0.66
CA MET A 383 12.55 -19.29 -0.19
C MET A 383 11.61 -18.10 -0.39
N VAL A 384 10.34 -18.33 -0.74
CA VAL A 384 9.38 -17.22 -0.94
C VAL A 384 9.12 -16.46 0.37
N GLU A 385 9.05 -17.14 1.51
CA GLU A 385 8.92 -16.51 2.82
C GLU A 385 10.17 -15.73 3.24
N ASN A 386 11.37 -16.24 2.92
CA ASN A 386 12.63 -15.55 3.16
C ASN A 386 12.72 -14.25 2.36
N ILE A 387 12.33 -14.29 1.08
CA ILE A 387 12.28 -13.10 0.23
C ILE A 387 11.27 -12.09 0.79
N ALA A 388 10.08 -12.54 1.18
CA ALA A 388 9.06 -11.67 1.75
C ALA A 388 9.48 -11.06 3.10
N ASN A 389 10.16 -11.82 3.96
CA ASN A 389 10.70 -11.32 5.22
C ASN A 389 11.80 -10.26 4.98
N SER A 390 12.69 -10.51 4.01
CA SER A 390 13.72 -9.54 3.61
C SER A 390 13.12 -8.26 3.02
N ALA A 391 12.16 -8.39 2.10
CA ALA A 391 11.47 -7.26 1.48
C ALA A 391 10.75 -6.40 2.52
N ARG A 392 10.05 -7.03 3.47
CA ARG A 392 9.41 -6.32 4.59
C ARG A 392 10.44 -5.63 5.50
N GLY A 393 11.62 -6.22 5.70
CA GLY A 393 12.74 -5.57 6.38
C GLY A 393 13.27 -4.32 5.67
N GLN A 394 13.00 -4.18 4.37
CA GLN A 394 13.30 -2.97 3.58
C GLN A 394 12.10 -2.00 3.52
N ASP A 395 11.09 -2.14 4.38
CA ASP A 395 9.85 -1.33 4.36
C ASP A 395 8.99 -1.51 3.09
N ILE A 396 9.10 -2.68 2.43
CA ILE A 396 8.17 -3.06 1.34
C ILE A 396 6.94 -3.73 1.95
N ARG A 397 5.76 -3.20 1.67
CA ARG A 397 4.49 -3.78 2.14
C ARG A 397 3.97 -4.81 1.15
N ILE A 398 3.65 -6.01 1.63
CA ILE A 398 3.19 -7.12 0.79
C ILE A 398 1.71 -7.38 1.06
N TYR A 399 0.91 -7.43 0.01
CA TYR A 399 -0.48 -7.85 0.03
C TYR A 399 -0.61 -9.17 -0.70
N THR A 400 -1.49 -10.05 -0.23
CA THR A 400 -1.72 -11.35 -0.86
C THR A 400 -3.18 -11.56 -1.22
N ILE A 401 -3.42 -12.17 -2.38
CA ILE A 401 -4.73 -12.69 -2.78
C ILE A 401 -4.58 -14.20 -2.97
N GLY A 402 -5.42 -14.95 -2.25
CA GLY A 402 -5.54 -16.39 -2.39
C GLY A 402 -6.82 -16.77 -3.11
N LEU A 403 -6.75 -17.70 -4.06
CA LEU A 403 -7.93 -18.25 -4.74
C LEU A 403 -8.13 -19.74 -4.41
N GLY A 404 -9.38 -20.13 -4.11
CA GLY A 404 -9.81 -21.52 -4.06
C GLY A 404 -9.74 -22.17 -2.68
N ASP A 405 -10.73 -23.03 -2.38
CA ASP A 405 -10.88 -23.70 -1.08
C ASP A 405 -9.66 -24.56 -0.69
N ALA A 406 -8.91 -25.08 -1.68
CA ALA A 406 -7.70 -25.87 -1.48
C ALA A 406 -6.61 -25.13 -0.66
N LEU A 407 -6.61 -23.80 -0.63
CA LEU A 407 -5.69 -23.02 0.21
C LEU A 407 -5.93 -23.20 1.71
N ASN A 408 -7.12 -23.66 2.11
CA ASN A 408 -7.48 -23.87 3.51
C ASN A 408 -7.35 -25.34 3.93
N ASP A 409 -7.15 -26.23 2.97
CA ASP A 409 -6.87 -27.63 3.24
C ASP A 409 -5.45 -27.76 3.79
N LEU A 410 -5.28 -28.67 4.76
CA LEU A 410 -3.94 -29.10 5.12
C LEU A 410 -3.33 -29.77 3.91
N GLU A 411 -2.10 -29.40 3.59
CA GLU A 411 -1.34 -30.04 2.52
C GLU A 411 -1.43 -31.58 2.70
N PRO A 412 -1.95 -32.29 1.69
CA PRO A 412 -2.33 -33.69 1.85
C PRO A 412 -1.09 -34.54 2.13
N SER A 413 -1.29 -35.57 2.96
CA SER A 413 -0.29 -36.62 3.12
C SER A 413 -0.14 -37.35 1.79
N PHE A 414 0.99 -37.17 1.13
CA PHE A 414 1.30 -37.93 -0.08
C PHE A 414 1.60 -39.39 0.30
N SER A 415 1.45 -40.32 -0.64
CA SER A 415 1.83 -41.72 -0.43
C SER A 415 3.34 -41.78 -0.13
N GLY A 416 3.71 -41.97 1.14
CA GLY A 416 5.07 -41.77 1.67
C GLY A 416 5.18 -40.90 2.94
N GLY A 417 4.10 -40.21 3.35
CA GLY A 417 4.03 -39.39 4.57
C GLY A 417 3.85 -37.89 4.29
N ASN A 418 3.45 -37.11 5.29
CA ASN A 418 3.07 -35.70 5.09
C ASN A 418 4.23 -34.71 4.93
N CYS A 419 5.44 -35.08 4.51
CA CYS A 419 6.59 -34.15 4.50
C CYS A 419 6.84 -33.36 5.81
N GLY A 420 6.21 -33.74 6.95
CA GLY A 420 6.12 -32.94 8.17
C GLY A 420 5.09 -31.79 8.19
N TYR A 421 4.23 -31.64 7.18
CA TYR A 421 3.24 -30.57 7.06
C TYR A 421 2.05 -30.69 8.04
N THR A 422 1.68 -31.90 8.47
CA THR A 422 0.62 -32.09 9.50
C THR A 422 1.03 -31.44 10.81
N THR A 423 2.26 -31.71 11.25
CA THR A 423 2.84 -31.15 12.47
C THR A 423 3.08 -29.65 12.36
N ALA A 424 3.42 -29.16 11.17
CA ALA A 424 3.54 -27.73 10.88
C ALA A 424 2.19 -27.02 10.65
N ARG A 425 1.06 -27.76 10.63
CA ARG A 425 -0.29 -27.27 10.27
C ARG A 425 -0.28 -26.40 9.01
N GLU A 426 0.49 -26.83 8.01
CA GLU A 426 0.79 -26.03 6.83
C GLU A 426 -0.40 -25.97 5.87
N ARG A 427 -0.75 -24.75 5.44
CA ARG A 427 -1.83 -24.45 4.50
C ARG A 427 -1.35 -23.37 3.54
N GLY A 428 -1.83 -23.37 2.29
CA GLY A 428 -1.51 -22.30 1.34
C GLY A 428 -1.90 -20.90 1.87
N SER A 429 -3.04 -20.82 2.57
CA SER A 429 -3.50 -19.60 3.26
C SER A 429 -2.52 -19.13 4.35
N ASN A 430 -1.89 -20.04 5.11
CA ASN A 430 -0.89 -19.66 6.11
C ASN A 430 0.34 -19.04 5.45
N ILE A 431 0.83 -19.62 4.35
CA ILE A 431 1.95 -19.06 3.58
C ILE A 431 1.60 -17.63 3.13
N LEU A 432 0.44 -17.45 2.48
CA LEU A 432 0.02 -16.12 1.99
C LEU A 432 -0.14 -15.09 3.12
N ARG A 433 -0.61 -15.50 4.30
CA ARG A 433 -0.67 -14.66 5.50
C ARG A 433 0.71 -14.28 6.04
N ARG A 434 1.66 -15.22 6.02
CA ARG A 434 3.06 -15.01 6.41
C ARG A 434 3.78 -14.05 5.46
N LEU A 435 3.56 -14.19 4.14
CA LEU A 435 4.10 -13.26 3.14
C LEU A 435 3.62 -11.82 3.41
N ALA A 436 2.32 -11.65 3.65
CA ALA A 436 1.71 -10.35 3.90
C ALA A 436 1.84 -9.83 5.34
N ASN A 437 2.49 -10.56 6.25
CA ASN A 437 2.64 -10.19 7.67
C ASN A 437 1.33 -9.80 8.35
N THR A 438 0.25 -10.51 8.02
CA THR A 438 -1.09 -10.18 8.51
C THR A 438 -1.19 -10.28 10.03
N ALA A 439 -2.18 -9.60 10.61
CA ALA A 439 -2.38 -9.59 12.07
C ALA A 439 -2.60 -10.99 12.66
N ASP A 440 -3.18 -11.90 11.88
CA ASP A 440 -3.44 -13.30 12.22
C ASP A 440 -2.42 -14.28 11.62
N SER A 441 -1.29 -13.77 11.11
CA SER A 441 -0.13 -14.58 10.75
C SER A 441 0.48 -15.20 12.01
N ASP A 442 0.75 -16.49 11.96
CA ASP A 442 1.45 -17.23 13.00
C ASP A 442 2.94 -16.89 13.10
N THR A 443 3.50 -16.18 12.11
CA THR A 443 4.86 -15.65 12.12
C THR A 443 4.88 -14.13 12.04
N ARG A 444 3.84 -13.46 12.57
CA ARG A 444 3.75 -11.99 12.54
C ARG A 444 4.95 -11.34 13.20
N ASN A 445 5.56 -10.39 12.50
CA ASN A 445 6.59 -9.52 13.04
C ASN A 445 6.05 -8.09 13.16
N PRO A 446 5.82 -7.57 14.38
CA PRO A 446 5.27 -6.22 14.58
C PRO A 446 6.23 -5.09 14.20
N ALA A 447 7.53 -5.38 14.05
CA ALA A 447 8.53 -4.39 13.61
C ALA A 447 8.58 -4.21 12.09
N GLN A 448 7.82 -4.99 11.33
CA GLN A 448 7.77 -4.96 9.87
C GLN A 448 6.40 -4.48 9.37
N PRO A 449 6.32 -3.95 8.14
CA PRO A 449 5.05 -3.53 7.55
C PRO A 449 4.03 -4.66 7.59
N GLN A 450 2.84 -4.35 8.10
CA GLN A 450 1.67 -5.21 8.01
C GLN A 450 0.95 -4.94 6.68
N GLY A 451 0.62 -6.00 5.96
CA GLY A 451 -0.26 -5.98 4.80
C GLY A 451 -1.60 -6.66 5.07
N LEU A 452 -2.29 -7.05 4.00
CA LEU A 452 -3.59 -7.73 4.03
C LEU A 452 -3.54 -8.99 3.17
N TYR A 453 -4.16 -10.05 3.67
CA TYR A 453 -4.49 -11.24 2.91
C TYR A 453 -5.99 -11.23 2.60
N CYS A 454 -6.34 -11.38 1.31
CA CYS A 454 -7.72 -11.57 0.89
C CYS A 454 -7.91 -12.98 0.34
N PHE A 455 -8.84 -13.72 0.95
CA PHE A 455 -9.26 -15.02 0.46
C PHE A 455 -10.46 -14.87 -0.46
N ALA A 456 -10.32 -15.34 -1.70
CA ALA A 456 -11.40 -15.50 -2.66
C ALA A 456 -11.74 -16.99 -2.76
N ARG A 457 -12.95 -17.36 -2.36
CA ARG A 457 -13.37 -18.76 -2.40
C ARG A 457 -13.43 -19.31 -3.83
N ASN A 458 -13.84 -18.45 -4.76
CA ASN A 458 -13.93 -18.73 -6.19
C ASN A 458 -13.61 -17.46 -6.97
N ALA A 459 -13.47 -17.59 -8.30
CA ALA A 459 -13.04 -16.48 -9.14
C ALA A 459 -13.96 -15.25 -9.11
N SER A 460 -15.27 -15.41 -8.85
CA SER A 460 -16.19 -14.27 -8.82
C SER A 460 -15.91 -13.29 -7.67
N GLU A 461 -15.21 -13.75 -6.62
CA GLU A 461 -14.84 -12.92 -5.48
C GLU A 461 -13.52 -12.14 -5.69
N LEU A 462 -12.77 -12.42 -6.76
CA LEU A 462 -11.48 -11.79 -7.02
C LEU A 462 -11.60 -10.27 -7.14
N GLY A 463 -12.64 -9.77 -7.83
CA GLY A 463 -12.85 -8.32 -7.98
C GLY A 463 -13.01 -7.58 -6.64
N ARG A 464 -13.68 -8.21 -5.67
CA ARG A 464 -13.79 -7.69 -4.30
C ARG A 464 -12.42 -7.63 -3.62
N CYS A 465 -11.60 -8.68 -3.76
CA CYS A 465 -10.27 -8.74 -3.18
C CYS A 465 -9.33 -7.68 -3.76
N PHE A 466 -9.28 -7.55 -5.09
CA PHE A 466 -8.49 -6.51 -5.76
C PHE A 466 -8.94 -5.10 -5.36
N SER A 467 -10.26 -4.84 -5.34
CA SER A 467 -10.80 -3.54 -4.92
C SER A 467 -10.48 -3.19 -3.47
N THR A 468 -10.55 -4.18 -2.57
CA THR A 468 -10.24 -4.00 -1.14
C THR A 468 -8.77 -3.64 -0.95
N ILE A 469 -7.87 -4.37 -1.60
CA ILE A 469 -6.43 -4.10 -1.51
C ILE A 469 -6.07 -2.77 -2.18
N ALA A 470 -6.64 -2.45 -3.35
CA ALA A 470 -6.42 -1.17 -4.01
C ALA A 470 -6.84 -0.01 -3.11
N SER A 471 -7.99 -0.13 -2.43
CA SER A 471 -8.51 0.88 -1.52
C SER A 471 -7.59 1.07 -0.29
N GLU A 472 -7.05 -0.01 0.26
CA GLU A 472 -6.08 0.05 1.37
C GLU A 472 -4.77 0.72 0.93
N ILE A 473 -4.25 0.39 -0.25
CA ILE A 473 -3.05 1.02 -0.80
C ILE A 473 -3.29 2.53 -1.01
N LEU A 474 -4.40 2.90 -1.66
CA LEU A 474 -4.75 4.29 -1.90
C LEU A 474 -4.94 5.06 -0.60
N ARG A 475 -5.49 4.44 0.45
CA ARG A 475 -5.59 5.06 1.76
C ARG A 475 -4.22 5.40 2.34
N LEU A 476 -3.21 4.54 2.14
CA LEU A 476 -1.83 4.80 2.59
C LEU A 476 -1.12 5.90 1.76
N THR A 477 -1.67 6.26 0.61
CA THR A 477 -1.14 7.37 -0.19
C THR A 477 -1.57 8.75 0.31
N LEU A 478 -2.61 8.87 1.14
CA LEU A 478 -3.20 10.14 1.58
C LEU A 478 -2.88 10.53 3.02
#